data_AF-A0A925BBP2-F1
#
_entry.id   AF-A0A925BBP2-F1
#
_cell.length_a   1.000
_cell.length_b   1.000
_cell.length_c   1.000
_cell.angle_alpha   90.00
_cell.angle_beta   90.00
_cell.angle_gamma   90.00
#
_symmetry.space_group_name_H-M   'P 1'
#
loop_
_entity.id
_entity.type
_entity.pdbx_description
1 polymer ?
#
loop_
_entity_poly.entity_id
_entity_poly.type
_entity_poly.pdbx_seq_one_letter_code
_entity_poly.pdbx_strand_id
1 'polypeptide(L)'
;MPAEYEIIAAQLLRVNSRNHAAWNEWGRGIFDEALTMPPDIAEQMLTEAGRKFTVASDLSPNNAAYWQNRGAALLERAKRDTTGNPVPLFEEASAHYESAIRTSARQIEAWRGAALCYTERAMRSASPECERLFDAAFVRYAVVSELSPRSYQTWINWGVALLNCAQQIDNERSLSLLIESVEKSNYAASLQPDAVEPLNNAALALLELAKRLPGSPGVAEWFEEADAKLRLGIALAPDAAMLWANRGLLLHSRSRLEPPAARRESLAEADGHYVVAHKLEPGSHKTLLNWGNVFLEQGNISRTDEEATAFYEEAEAKYRSCVAIESGIALYWANWGAAYALRAVDGEADRASERCLEACEKFAVAVKLNPHAVDTLIAWADMLTFQAKLAPDPVKFERLLSEAESKCQKARDLNPNTINAWMIQGNIHLRRAYREPDAAKRSELLYLAQESYETANRGDRKKGVYDLACVAALRNSPDECRRLLEDGMGRDILPPRRRIMRDEDLLPVRDEEWFRQLLERLPR
;
A
#
# COMPACT_ATOMS: atom_id res chain seq x y z
N MET A 1 -13.25 35.15 27.55
CA MET A 1 -13.27 36.57 27.13
C MET A 1 -12.96 36.61 25.64
N PRO A 2 -13.52 37.54 24.86
CA PRO A 2 -13.21 37.64 23.42
C PRO A 2 -11.71 37.83 23.21
N ALA A 3 -11.16 37.26 22.14
CA ALA A 3 -9.75 37.41 21.84
C ALA A 3 -9.43 38.86 21.45
N GLU A 4 -8.20 39.31 21.69
CA GLU A 4 -7.79 40.70 21.46
C GLU A 4 -8.04 41.16 20.02
N TYR A 5 -7.76 40.28 19.05
CA TYR A 5 -8.00 40.55 17.63
C TYR A 5 -9.48 40.78 17.30
N GLU A 6 -10.41 40.11 18.00
CA GLU A 6 -11.86 40.29 17.80
C GLU A 6 -12.32 41.63 18.32
N ILE A 7 -11.81 42.06 19.48
CA ILE A 7 -12.17 43.33 20.11
C ILE A 7 -11.73 44.49 19.20
N ILE A 8 -10.48 44.44 18.73
CA ILE A 8 -9.90 45.45 17.83
C ILE A 8 -10.68 45.50 16.51
N ALA A 9 -10.93 44.35 15.89
CA ALA A 9 -11.70 44.28 14.65
C ALA A 9 -13.11 44.83 14.83
N ALA A 10 -13.81 44.47 15.91
CA ALA A 10 -15.17 44.94 16.18
C ALA A 10 -15.21 46.47 16.39
N GLN A 11 -14.22 47.06 17.06
CA GLN A 11 -14.13 48.51 17.21
C GLN A 11 -13.93 49.22 15.85
N LEU A 12 -12.99 48.73 15.04
CA LEU A 12 -12.71 49.30 13.71
C LEU A 12 -13.91 49.18 12.77
N LEU A 13 -14.63 48.06 12.81
CA LEU A 13 -15.80 47.79 11.96
C LEU A 13 -17.06 48.52 12.42
N ARG A 14 -17.17 48.89 13.71
CA ARG A 14 -18.21 49.82 14.19
C ARG A 14 -18.02 51.23 13.62
N VAL A 15 -16.77 51.67 13.47
CA VAL A 15 -16.44 52.97 12.88
C VAL A 15 -16.59 52.94 11.36
N ASN A 16 -16.12 51.87 10.71
CA ASN A 16 -16.25 51.68 9.27
C ASN A 16 -16.45 50.19 8.93
N SER A 17 -17.69 49.81 8.65
CA SER A 17 -18.05 48.43 8.31
C SER A 17 -17.46 47.93 6.98
N ARG A 18 -16.97 48.85 6.12
CA ARG A 18 -16.30 48.54 4.86
C ARG A 18 -14.76 48.54 4.98
N ASN A 19 -14.21 48.56 6.19
CA ASN A 19 -12.78 48.45 6.41
C ASN A 19 -12.29 47.02 6.08
N HIS A 20 -11.88 46.80 4.83
CA HIS A 20 -11.41 45.50 4.33
C HIS A 20 -10.19 44.97 5.09
N ALA A 21 -9.30 45.85 5.57
CA ALA A 21 -8.13 45.43 6.34
C ALA A 21 -8.52 44.89 7.71
N ALA A 22 -9.48 45.53 8.39
CA ALA A 22 -10.01 45.03 9.66
C ALA A 22 -10.68 43.66 9.51
N TRP A 23 -11.43 43.42 8.42
CA TRP A 23 -11.98 42.10 8.12
C TRP A 23 -10.89 41.05 7.87
N ASN A 24 -9.83 41.40 7.13
CA ASN A 24 -8.71 40.48 6.88
C ASN A 24 -7.98 40.13 8.18
N GLU A 25 -7.60 41.11 9.00
CA GLU A 25 -6.88 40.84 10.25
C GLU A 25 -7.71 40.05 11.25
N TRP A 26 -9.03 40.28 11.29
CA TRP A 26 -9.93 39.43 12.07
C TRP A 26 -9.89 37.98 11.59
N GLY A 27 -10.02 37.77 10.28
CA GLY A 27 -9.92 36.43 9.70
C GLY A 27 -8.58 35.75 10.00
N ARG A 28 -7.47 36.51 9.96
CA ARG A 28 -6.13 36.00 10.30
C ARG A 28 -6.03 35.57 11.75
N GLY A 29 -6.54 36.37 12.69
CA GLY A 29 -6.55 36.00 14.10
C GLY A 29 -7.30 34.69 14.37
N ILE A 30 -8.48 34.53 13.75
CA ILE A 30 -9.26 33.29 13.84
C ILE A 30 -8.49 32.12 13.21
N PHE A 31 -7.88 32.33 12.03
CA PHE A 31 -7.12 31.30 11.33
C PHE A 31 -5.92 30.80 12.15
N ASP A 32 -5.11 31.72 12.69
CA ASP A 32 -3.93 31.39 13.50
C ASP A 32 -4.34 30.62 14.76
N GLU A 33 -5.45 31.01 15.40
CA GLU A 33 -6.01 30.28 16.55
C GLU A 33 -6.51 28.88 16.14
N ALA A 34 -7.22 28.78 15.00
CA ALA A 34 -7.76 27.52 14.50
C ALA A 34 -6.68 26.46 14.24
N LEU A 35 -5.46 26.86 13.84
CA LEU A 35 -4.35 25.93 13.61
C LEU A 35 -3.92 25.18 14.88
N THR A 36 -4.24 25.70 16.05
CA THR A 36 -3.88 25.12 17.36
C THR A 36 -5.02 24.33 18.01
N MET A 37 -6.21 24.35 17.41
CA MET A 37 -7.41 23.75 17.99
C MET A 37 -7.63 22.30 17.52
N PRO A 38 -8.36 21.49 18.29
CA PRO A 38 -8.84 20.19 17.85
C PRO A 38 -9.64 20.26 16.54
N PRO A 39 -9.66 19.20 15.71
CA PRO A 39 -10.22 19.25 14.35
C PRO A 39 -11.66 19.76 14.26
N ASP A 40 -12.54 19.38 15.19
CA ASP A 40 -13.95 19.78 15.25
C ASP A 40 -14.13 21.28 15.50
N ILE A 41 -13.32 21.84 16.40
CA ILE A 41 -13.31 23.28 16.68
C ILE A 41 -12.63 24.03 15.54
N ALA A 42 -11.50 23.53 15.06
CA ALA A 42 -10.73 24.12 13.96
C ALA A 42 -11.59 24.26 12.70
N GLU A 43 -12.44 23.28 12.36
CA GLU A 43 -13.30 23.36 11.19
C GLU A 43 -14.29 24.54 11.25
N GLN A 44 -14.91 24.77 12.41
CA GLN A 44 -15.83 25.89 12.61
C GLN A 44 -15.09 27.22 12.50
N MET A 45 -13.92 27.32 13.13
CA MET A 45 -13.09 28.52 13.11
C MET A 45 -12.55 28.83 11.71
N LEU A 46 -12.04 27.83 10.97
CA LEU A 46 -11.57 27.99 9.59
C LEU A 46 -12.69 28.43 8.65
N THR A 47 -13.91 27.94 8.88
CA THR A 47 -15.10 28.39 8.14
C THR A 47 -15.42 29.86 8.42
N GLU A 48 -15.32 30.29 9.67
CA GLU A 48 -15.55 31.69 10.04
C GLU A 48 -14.42 32.62 9.52
N ALA A 49 -13.16 32.20 9.64
CA ALA A 49 -12.02 32.89 9.03
C ALA A 49 -12.22 33.06 7.52
N GLY A 50 -12.64 32.00 6.82
CA GLY A 50 -12.97 32.03 5.40
C GLY A 50 -14.06 33.05 5.03
N ARG A 51 -15.10 33.18 5.86
CA ARG A 51 -16.13 34.22 5.69
C ARG A 51 -15.54 35.62 5.85
N LYS A 52 -14.69 35.85 6.85
CA LYS A 52 -14.03 37.16 7.03
C LYS A 52 -13.13 37.50 5.84
N PHE A 53 -12.36 36.55 5.35
CA PHE A 53 -11.53 36.73 4.16
C PHE A 53 -12.34 36.99 2.90
N THR A 54 -13.52 36.37 2.76
CA THR A 54 -14.44 36.65 1.64
C THR A 54 -14.90 38.10 1.63
N VAL A 55 -15.34 38.61 2.79
CA VAL A 55 -15.72 40.03 2.90
C VAL A 55 -14.55 40.96 2.57
N ALA A 56 -13.34 40.65 3.06
CA ALA A 56 -12.13 41.43 2.77
C ALA A 56 -11.77 41.41 1.27
N SER A 57 -11.80 40.24 0.62
CA SER A 57 -11.51 40.10 -0.81
C SER A 57 -12.54 40.79 -1.69
N ASP A 58 -13.82 40.75 -1.31
CA ASP A 58 -14.90 41.37 -2.09
C ASP A 58 -14.86 42.91 -2.00
N LEU A 59 -14.49 43.45 -0.84
CA LEU A 59 -14.31 44.89 -0.64
C LEU A 59 -13.05 45.44 -1.32
N SER A 60 -12.03 44.60 -1.54
CA SER A 60 -10.75 44.99 -2.15
C SER A 60 -10.18 43.87 -3.03
N PRO A 61 -10.77 43.62 -4.22
CA PRO A 61 -10.39 42.49 -5.09
C PRO A 61 -8.98 42.60 -5.68
N ASN A 62 -8.38 43.80 -5.65
CA ASN A 62 -7.01 44.06 -6.13
C ASN A 62 -5.92 43.77 -5.09
N ASN A 63 -6.27 43.22 -3.92
CA ASN A 63 -5.29 42.83 -2.91
C ASN A 63 -5.06 41.30 -2.94
N ALA A 64 -3.92 40.89 -3.48
CA ALA A 64 -3.55 39.48 -3.63
C ALA A 64 -3.51 38.72 -2.29
N ALA A 65 -3.12 39.38 -1.20
CA ALA A 65 -3.02 38.74 0.11
C ALA A 65 -4.39 38.27 0.64
N TYR A 66 -5.49 38.96 0.31
CA TYR A 66 -6.82 38.59 0.77
C TYR A 66 -7.32 37.32 0.08
N TRP A 67 -7.07 37.21 -1.23
CA TRP A 67 -7.31 35.98 -1.98
C TRP A 67 -6.46 34.81 -1.48
N GLN A 68 -5.18 35.06 -1.18
CA GLN A 68 -4.29 34.05 -0.60
C GLN A 68 -4.80 33.54 0.74
N ASN A 69 -5.19 34.43 1.66
CA ASN A 69 -5.68 34.06 2.99
C ASN A 69 -6.98 33.26 2.90
N ARG A 70 -7.88 33.64 1.97
CA ARG A 70 -9.09 32.86 1.67
C ARG A 70 -8.75 31.45 1.19
N GLY A 71 -7.79 31.32 0.27
CA GLY A 71 -7.29 30.03 -0.21
C GLY A 71 -6.68 29.19 0.93
N ALA A 72 -5.90 29.82 1.82
CA ALA A 72 -5.27 29.15 2.96
C ALA A 72 -6.29 28.59 3.96
N ALA A 73 -7.34 29.35 4.30
CA ALA A 73 -8.41 28.86 5.17
C ALA A 73 -9.10 27.62 4.59
N LEU A 74 -9.39 27.61 3.29
CA LEU A 74 -10.02 26.48 2.61
C LEU A 74 -9.09 25.28 2.50
N LEU A 75 -7.82 25.49 2.17
CA LEU A 75 -6.80 24.44 2.10
C LEU A 75 -6.63 23.76 3.47
N GLU A 76 -6.51 24.53 4.54
CA GLU A 76 -6.36 24.01 5.89
C GLU A 76 -7.63 23.31 6.40
N ARG A 77 -8.82 23.76 5.94
CA ARG A 77 -10.08 23.05 6.18
C ARG A 77 -10.11 21.73 5.43
N ALA A 78 -9.71 21.71 4.16
CA ALA A 78 -9.68 20.51 3.32
C ALA A 78 -8.76 19.42 3.88
N LYS A 79 -7.59 19.79 4.42
CA LYS A 79 -6.66 18.86 5.05
C LYS A 79 -7.21 18.21 6.33
N ARG A 80 -8.10 18.92 7.03
CA ARG A 80 -8.68 18.47 8.30
C ARG A 80 -10.02 17.75 8.12
N ASP A 81 -10.62 17.82 6.94
CA ASP A 81 -11.85 17.09 6.62
C ASP A 81 -11.57 15.58 6.54
N THR A 82 -11.93 14.87 7.60
CA THR A 82 -11.83 13.42 7.74
C THR A 82 -13.16 12.71 7.48
N THR A 83 -14.22 13.45 7.18
CA THR A 83 -15.61 12.93 7.14
C THR A 83 -16.26 13.02 5.77
N GLY A 84 -15.72 13.87 4.88
CA GLY A 84 -16.27 14.14 3.56
C GLY A 84 -15.30 13.89 2.40
N ASN A 85 -15.70 14.36 1.22
CA ASN A 85 -14.84 14.45 0.06
C ASN A 85 -14.20 15.85 0.03
N PRO A 86 -12.89 16.00 0.36
CA PRO A 86 -12.25 17.31 0.44
C PRO A 86 -11.92 17.92 -0.93
N VAL A 87 -12.12 17.19 -2.04
CA VAL A 87 -11.76 17.64 -3.39
C VAL A 87 -12.37 19.01 -3.76
N PRO A 88 -13.66 19.30 -3.52
CA PRO A 88 -14.24 20.61 -3.81
C PRO A 88 -13.58 21.76 -3.02
N LEU A 89 -13.12 21.49 -1.80
CA LEU A 89 -12.41 22.48 -0.99
C LEU A 89 -11.04 22.80 -1.56
N PHE A 90 -10.29 21.79 -2.01
CA PHE A 90 -9.03 22.01 -2.71
C PHE A 90 -9.22 22.74 -4.05
N GLU A 91 -10.32 22.46 -4.76
CA GLU A 91 -10.69 23.16 -5.99
C GLU A 91 -10.93 24.66 -5.74
N GLU A 92 -11.81 24.97 -4.78
CA GLU A 92 -12.10 26.35 -4.41
C GLU A 92 -10.84 27.07 -3.88
N ALA A 93 -10.06 26.42 -3.01
CA ALA A 93 -8.80 26.95 -2.51
C ALA A 93 -7.84 27.29 -3.66
N SER A 94 -7.68 26.38 -4.63
CA SER A 94 -6.82 26.61 -5.80
C SER A 94 -7.30 27.81 -6.62
N ALA A 95 -8.61 27.97 -6.84
CA ALA A 95 -9.16 29.11 -7.58
C ALA A 95 -8.89 30.47 -6.92
N HIS A 96 -8.88 30.51 -5.58
CA HIS A 96 -8.51 31.71 -4.84
C HIS A 96 -7.01 32.00 -4.91
N TYR A 97 -6.16 30.98 -4.81
CA TYR A 97 -4.73 31.16 -5.05
C TYR A 97 -4.44 31.63 -6.49
N GLU A 98 -5.12 31.10 -7.50
CA GLU A 98 -5.04 31.58 -8.89
C GLU A 98 -5.47 33.04 -9.03
N SER A 99 -6.47 33.47 -8.24
CA SER A 99 -6.88 34.87 -8.20
C SER A 99 -5.79 35.75 -7.57
N ALA A 100 -5.17 35.30 -6.47
CA ALA A 100 -4.03 35.99 -5.87
C ALA A 100 -2.84 36.12 -6.84
N ILE A 101 -2.54 35.05 -7.59
CA ILE A 101 -1.49 35.02 -8.61
C ILE A 101 -1.79 36.01 -9.75
N ARG A 102 -3.03 36.05 -10.24
CA ARG A 102 -3.45 37.01 -11.28
C ARG A 102 -3.34 38.46 -10.80
N THR A 103 -3.64 38.72 -9.53
CA THR A 103 -3.51 40.05 -8.92
C THR A 103 -2.04 40.43 -8.70
N SER A 104 -1.21 39.47 -8.28
CA SER A 104 0.23 39.67 -8.08
C SER A 104 1.00 38.37 -8.30
N ALA A 105 1.68 38.26 -9.44
CA ALA A 105 2.50 37.10 -9.76
C ALA A 105 3.72 36.92 -8.83
N ARG A 106 4.07 37.94 -8.03
CA ARG A 106 5.13 37.87 -7.02
C ARG A 106 4.66 37.28 -5.68
N GLN A 107 3.39 36.91 -5.55
CA GLN A 107 2.85 36.32 -4.34
C GLN A 107 3.26 34.84 -4.20
N ILE A 108 4.47 34.60 -3.70
CA ILE A 108 5.11 33.27 -3.64
C ILE A 108 4.24 32.23 -2.88
N GLU A 109 3.64 32.63 -1.76
CA GLU A 109 2.76 31.76 -0.97
C GLU A 109 1.50 31.34 -1.74
N ALA A 110 1.00 32.17 -2.66
CA ALA A 110 -0.15 31.79 -3.48
C ALA A 110 0.21 30.70 -4.49
N TRP A 111 1.38 30.81 -5.13
CA TRP A 111 1.90 29.75 -6.01
C TRP A 111 2.11 28.44 -5.25
N ARG A 112 2.72 28.50 -4.06
CA ARG A 112 2.95 27.31 -3.22
C ARG A 112 1.63 26.68 -2.76
N GLY A 113 0.69 27.49 -2.29
CA GLY A 113 -0.64 27.03 -1.87
C GLY A 113 -1.42 26.39 -3.02
N ALA A 114 -1.40 27.00 -4.21
CA ALA A 114 -1.99 26.41 -5.41
C ALA A 114 -1.34 25.05 -5.74
N ALA A 115 0.00 24.98 -5.80
CA ALA A 115 0.72 23.73 -6.09
C ALA A 115 0.34 22.59 -5.15
N LEU A 116 0.20 22.89 -3.85
CA LEU A 116 -0.25 21.94 -2.86
C LEU A 116 -1.71 21.50 -3.09
N CYS A 117 -2.63 22.42 -3.41
CA CYS A 117 -4.01 22.07 -3.75
C CYS A 117 -4.07 21.14 -4.97
N TYR A 118 -3.27 21.40 -6.01
CA TYR A 118 -3.18 20.53 -7.19
C TYR A 118 -2.64 19.15 -6.83
N THR A 119 -1.61 19.08 -5.97
CA THR A 119 -1.03 17.83 -5.48
C THR A 119 -2.06 16.99 -4.72
N GLU A 120 -2.79 17.59 -3.78
CA GLU A 120 -3.82 16.92 -2.98
C GLU A 120 -5.00 16.41 -3.83
N ARG A 121 -5.40 17.18 -4.84
CA ARG A 121 -6.40 16.74 -5.82
C ARG A 121 -5.89 15.60 -6.69
N ALA A 122 -4.64 15.67 -7.14
CA ALA A 122 -4.02 14.63 -7.95
C ALA A 122 -4.02 13.28 -7.22
N MET A 123 -3.62 13.27 -5.95
CA MET A 123 -3.61 12.07 -5.09
C MET A 123 -4.99 11.42 -4.89
N ARG A 124 -6.08 12.14 -5.18
CA ARG A 124 -7.47 11.67 -5.06
C ARG A 124 -8.16 11.48 -6.41
N SER A 125 -7.43 11.62 -7.50
CA SER A 125 -7.94 11.49 -8.87
C SER A 125 -7.36 10.24 -9.54
N ALA A 126 -8.07 9.70 -10.54
CA ALA A 126 -7.56 8.62 -11.38
C ALA A 126 -6.81 9.17 -12.61
N SER A 127 -5.95 8.37 -13.25
CA SER A 127 -5.37 8.71 -14.55
C SER A 127 -6.49 8.82 -15.62
N PRO A 128 -6.44 9.80 -16.55
CA PRO A 128 -5.35 10.74 -16.85
C PRO A 128 -5.43 12.08 -16.09
N GLU A 129 -6.44 12.29 -15.26
CA GLU A 129 -6.59 13.55 -14.52
C GLU A 129 -5.52 13.71 -13.43
N CYS A 130 -5.20 12.63 -12.72
CA CYS A 130 -4.10 12.57 -11.76
C CYS A 130 -2.80 13.18 -12.32
N GLU A 131 -2.36 12.71 -13.48
CA GLU A 131 -1.12 13.16 -14.12
C GLU A 131 -1.20 14.65 -14.51
N ARG A 132 -2.31 15.09 -15.11
CA ARG A 132 -2.50 16.52 -15.45
C ARG A 132 -2.44 17.44 -14.24
N LEU A 133 -2.99 17.01 -13.10
CA LEU A 133 -2.97 17.78 -11.86
C LEU A 133 -1.57 17.83 -11.26
N PHE A 134 -0.81 16.73 -11.28
CA PHE A 134 0.60 16.74 -10.89
C PHE A 134 1.44 17.66 -11.79
N ASP A 135 1.23 17.63 -13.10
CA ASP A 135 1.91 18.53 -14.03
C ASP A 135 1.60 20.01 -13.73
N ALA A 136 0.34 20.30 -13.42
CA ALA A 136 -0.06 21.63 -12.96
C ALA A 136 0.63 22.03 -11.65
N ALA A 137 0.82 21.09 -10.71
CA ALA A 137 1.57 21.35 -9.48
C ALA A 137 3.06 21.63 -9.77
N PHE A 138 3.69 20.84 -10.63
CA PHE A 138 5.11 20.98 -10.98
C PHE A 138 5.43 22.32 -11.63
N VAL A 139 4.58 22.79 -12.56
CA VAL A 139 4.72 24.12 -13.17
C VAL A 139 4.75 25.21 -12.10
N ARG A 140 3.91 25.09 -11.07
CA ARG A 140 3.83 26.08 -9.98
C ARG A 140 5.04 26.00 -9.07
N TYR A 141 5.48 24.80 -8.69
CA TYR A 141 6.72 24.64 -7.93
C TYR A 141 7.94 25.17 -8.67
N ALA A 142 8.01 24.98 -9.99
CA ALA A 142 9.07 25.57 -10.82
C ALA A 142 9.10 27.09 -10.70
N VAL A 143 7.94 27.77 -10.83
CA VAL A 143 7.85 29.23 -10.63
C VAL A 143 8.28 29.64 -9.21
N VAL A 144 7.83 28.93 -8.17
CA VAL A 144 8.24 29.21 -6.78
C VAL A 144 9.77 29.05 -6.62
N SER A 145 10.37 28.05 -7.26
CA SER A 145 11.81 27.80 -7.19
C SER A 145 12.64 28.91 -7.86
N GLU A 146 12.12 29.56 -8.90
CA GLU A 146 12.75 30.73 -9.53
C GLU A 146 12.61 31.99 -8.67
N LEU A 147 11.44 32.20 -8.05
CA LEU A 147 11.16 33.36 -7.19
C LEU A 147 11.83 33.26 -5.81
N SER A 148 12.04 32.05 -5.30
CA SER A 148 12.65 31.79 -3.99
C SER A 148 13.54 30.55 -4.00
N PRO A 149 14.70 30.59 -4.70
CA PRO A 149 15.57 29.43 -4.87
C PRO A 149 16.15 28.90 -3.56
N ARG A 150 16.23 29.73 -2.51
CA ARG A 150 16.74 29.35 -1.18
C ARG A 150 15.65 28.89 -0.21
N SER A 151 14.40 28.73 -0.64
CA SER A 151 13.34 28.20 0.21
C SER A 151 13.39 26.68 0.25
N TYR A 152 13.94 26.09 1.32
CA TYR A 152 14.00 24.63 1.47
C TYR A 152 12.58 24.00 1.40
N GLN A 153 11.57 24.66 1.98
CA GLN A 153 10.18 24.19 1.99
C GLN A 153 9.60 23.99 0.58
N THR A 154 9.97 24.86 -0.37
CA THR A 154 9.53 24.71 -1.77
C THR A 154 10.10 23.44 -2.39
N TRP A 155 11.40 23.20 -2.21
CA TRP A 155 12.09 22.05 -2.79
C TRP A 155 11.62 20.74 -2.19
N ILE A 156 11.41 20.68 -0.87
CA ILE A 156 10.87 19.47 -0.24
C ILE A 156 9.42 19.22 -0.66
N ASN A 157 8.56 20.25 -0.72
CA ASN A 157 7.18 20.07 -1.18
C ASN A 157 7.11 19.59 -2.64
N TRP A 158 8.01 20.07 -3.49
CA TRP A 158 8.12 19.59 -4.87
C TRP A 158 8.62 18.14 -4.91
N GLY A 159 9.65 17.80 -4.15
CA GLY A 159 10.13 16.42 -4.01
C GLY A 159 9.04 15.45 -3.56
N VAL A 160 8.22 15.83 -2.57
CA VAL A 160 7.08 15.04 -2.11
C VAL A 160 6.03 14.87 -3.22
N ALA A 161 5.72 15.94 -3.97
CA ALA A 161 4.78 15.85 -5.08
C ALA A 161 5.29 14.93 -6.21
N LEU A 162 6.59 14.95 -6.50
CA LEU A 162 7.22 14.06 -7.47
C LEU A 162 7.15 12.59 -7.03
N LEU A 163 7.46 12.31 -5.76
CA LEU A 163 7.34 10.97 -5.17
C LEU A 163 5.88 10.47 -5.24
N ASN A 164 4.92 11.30 -4.85
CA ASN A 164 3.50 10.95 -4.89
C ASN A 164 3.02 10.68 -6.32
N CYS A 165 3.47 11.47 -7.30
CA CYS A 165 3.14 11.25 -8.71
C CYS A 165 3.71 9.91 -9.20
N ALA A 166 4.98 9.64 -8.91
CA ALA A 166 5.61 8.37 -9.25
C ALA A 166 4.85 7.17 -8.67
N GLN A 167 4.39 7.25 -7.41
CA GLN A 167 3.62 6.18 -6.78
C GLN A 167 2.25 5.93 -7.43
N GLN A 168 1.68 6.90 -8.15
CA GLN A 168 0.37 6.80 -8.80
C GLN A 168 0.43 6.31 -10.24
N ILE A 169 1.62 6.25 -10.85
CA ILE A 169 1.80 5.83 -12.24
C ILE A 169 2.76 4.65 -12.34
N ASP A 170 2.48 3.74 -13.28
CA ASP A 170 3.30 2.55 -13.52
C ASP A 170 3.82 2.54 -14.96
N ASN A 171 4.71 3.50 -15.26
CA ASN A 171 5.35 3.66 -16.56
C ASN A 171 6.79 4.20 -16.37
N GLU A 172 7.55 4.28 -17.46
CA GLU A 172 8.96 4.72 -17.43
C GLU A 172 9.14 6.10 -16.79
N ARG A 173 8.15 6.99 -16.97
CA ARG A 173 8.14 8.33 -16.38
C ARG A 173 8.19 8.27 -14.86
N SER A 174 7.63 7.25 -14.22
CA SER A 174 7.71 7.07 -12.76
C SER A 174 9.16 7.05 -12.26
N LEU A 175 10.08 6.40 -12.99
CA LEU A 175 11.47 6.26 -12.54
C LEU A 175 12.18 7.62 -12.59
N SER A 176 11.97 8.39 -13.66
CA SER A 176 12.51 9.75 -13.78
C SER A 176 12.00 10.68 -12.67
N LEU A 177 10.71 10.58 -12.32
CA LEU A 177 10.12 11.37 -11.22
C LEU A 177 10.73 11.02 -9.86
N LEU A 178 11.04 9.74 -9.60
CA LEU A 178 11.70 9.33 -8.35
C LEU A 178 13.12 9.88 -8.26
N ILE A 179 13.88 9.85 -9.36
CA ILE A 179 15.22 10.44 -9.42
C ILE A 179 15.15 11.95 -9.16
N GLU A 180 14.22 12.66 -9.81
CA GLU A 180 14.03 14.09 -9.58
C GLU A 180 13.60 14.39 -8.13
N SER A 181 12.76 13.55 -7.53
CA SER A 181 12.39 13.65 -6.11
C SER A 181 13.62 13.58 -5.19
N VAL A 182 14.53 12.63 -5.44
CA VAL A 182 15.80 12.51 -4.69
C VAL A 182 16.64 13.78 -4.87
N GLU A 183 16.78 14.29 -6.08
CA GLU A 183 17.53 15.52 -6.37
C GLU A 183 16.96 16.74 -5.61
N LYS A 184 15.64 16.96 -5.69
CA LYS A 184 15.01 18.09 -4.98
C LYS A 184 15.14 17.97 -3.47
N SER A 185 15.01 16.75 -2.94
CA SER A 185 15.14 16.47 -1.52
C SER A 185 16.56 16.67 -1.02
N ASN A 186 17.56 16.21 -1.77
CA ASN A 186 18.97 16.45 -1.45
C ASN A 186 19.31 17.94 -1.51
N TYR A 187 18.76 18.69 -2.47
CA TYR A 187 18.94 20.13 -2.52
C TYR A 187 18.29 20.83 -1.31
N ALA A 188 17.07 20.44 -0.92
CA ALA A 188 16.41 20.94 0.28
C ALA A 188 17.24 20.65 1.55
N ALA A 189 17.80 19.45 1.68
CA ALA A 189 18.72 19.09 2.78
C ALA A 189 19.99 19.96 2.77
N SER A 190 20.52 20.33 1.61
CA SER A 190 21.69 21.22 1.52
C SER A 190 21.40 22.65 1.99
N LEU A 191 20.15 23.11 1.84
CA LEU A 191 19.70 24.44 2.27
C LEU A 191 19.43 24.49 3.78
N GLN A 192 18.91 23.39 4.34
CA GLN A 192 18.53 23.26 5.75
C GLN A 192 19.04 21.90 6.29
N PRO A 193 20.33 21.77 6.67
CA PRO A 193 20.94 20.49 7.04
C PRO A 193 20.41 19.84 8.32
N ASP A 194 19.70 20.58 9.16
CA ASP A 194 19.04 20.13 10.39
C ASP A 194 17.60 19.66 10.18
N ALA A 195 17.00 19.92 8.99
CA ALA A 195 15.67 19.43 8.66
C ALA A 195 15.71 17.94 8.26
N VAL A 196 14.82 17.14 8.86
CA VAL A 196 14.80 15.68 8.66
C VAL A 196 13.84 15.23 7.55
N GLU A 197 12.86 16.06 7.19
CA GLU A 197 11.87 15.77 6.15
C GLU A 197 12.50 15.53 4.78
N PRO A 198 13.52 16.29 4.34
CA PRO A 198 14.20 16.02 3.07
C PRO A 198 14.97 14.70 3.06
N LEU A 199 15.63 14.34 4.17
CA LEU A 199 16.32 13.06 4.30
C LEU A 199 15.34 11.90 4.20
N ASN A 200 14.20 12.03 4.89
CA ASN A 200 13.12 11.05 4.86
C ASN A 200 12.52 10.87 3.44
N ASN A 201 12.20 11.98 2.76
CA ASN A 201 11.61 11.92 1.43
C ASN A 201 12.57 11.31 0.40
N ALA A 202 13.85 11.68 0.45
CA ALA A 202 14.88 11.09 -0.41
C ALA A 202 15.02 9.58 -0.17
N ALA A 203 15.03 9.14 1.10
CA ALA A 203 15.11 7.72 1.44
C ALA A 203 13.90 6.92 0.92
N LEU A 204 12.69 7.47 1.02
CA LEU A 204 11.48 6.84 0.46
C LEU A 204 11.50 6.75 -1.06
N ALA A 205 12.00 7.79 -1.75
CA ALA A 205 12.13 7.77 -3.20
C ALA A 205 13.18 6.74 -3.68
N LEU A 206 14.30 6.62 -2.99
CA LEU A 206 15.32 5.59 -3.23
C LEU A 206 14.79 4.18 -2.97
N LEU A 207 14.04 3.99 -1.89
CA LEU A 207 13.36 2.73 -1.60
C LEU A 207 12.39 2.34 -2.73
N GLU A 208 11.62 3.30 -3.24
CA GLU A 208 10.67 3.05 -4.33
C GLU A 208 11.39 2.72 -5.65
N LEU A 209 12.53 3.37 -5.94
CA LEU A 209 13.40 2.98 -7.07
C LEU A 209 13.89 1.54 -6.94
N ALA A 210 14.38 1.15 -5.76
CA ALA A 210 14.86 -0.21 -5.49
C ALA A 210 13.75 -1.26 -5.66
N LYS A 211 12.53 -0.96 -5.20
CA LYS A 211 11.37 -1.85 -5.35
C LYS A 211 10.93 -2.05 -6.79
N ARG A 212 11.00 -1.00 -7.62
CA ARG A 212 10.58 -1.06 -9.03
C ARG A 212 11.60 -1.70 -9.95
N LEU A 213 12.86 -1.77 -9.51
CA LEU A 213 13.97 -2.29 -10.29
C LEU A 213 14.79 -3.34 -9.52
N PRO A 214 14.20 -4.43 -8.99
CA PRO A 214 14.82 -5.35 -8.03
C PRO A 214 16.02 -6.17 -8.55
N GLY A 215 16.45 -5.95 -9.80
CA GLY A 215 17.65 -6.57 -10.39
C GLY A 215 18.60 -5.55 -11.04
N SER A 216 18.35 -4.25 -10.91
CA SER A 216 19.25 -3.23 -11.44
C SER A 216 20.54 -3.15 -10.61
N PRO A 217 21.69 -2.86 -11.24
CA PRO A 217 22.95 -2.74 -10.51
C PRO A 217 22.91 -1.75 -9.35
N GLY A 218 22.15 -0.66 -9.49
CA GLY A 218 22.03 0.41 -8.48
C GLY A 218 21.21 0.09 -7.23
N VAL A 219 20.57 -1.09 -7.14
CA VAL A 219 19.66 -1.41 -6.02
C VAL A 219 20.37 -1.41 -4.69
N ALA A 220 21.57 -1.98 -4.62
CA ALA A 220 22.35 -2.02 -3.39
C ALA A 220 22.74 -0.61 -2.94
N GLU A 221 23.21 0.23 -3.86
CA GLU A 221 23.57 1.62 -3.58
C GLU A 221 22.36 2.45 -3.13
N TRP A 222 21.18 2.25 -3.74
CA TRP A 222 19.97 2.94 -3.32
C TRP A 222 19.53 2.55 -1.90
N PHE A 223 19.61 1.26 -1.53
CA PHE A 223 19.33 0.82 -0.17
C PHE A 223 20.32 1.43 0.83
N GLU A 224 21.62 1.40 0.52
CA GLU A 224 22.65 1.96 1.40
C GLU A 224 22.51 3.49 1.55
N GLU A 225 22.25 4.21 0.45
CA GLU A 225 22.04 5.66 0.51
C GLU A 225 20.77 6.00 1.30
N ALA A 226 19.66 5.27 1.09
CA ALA A 226 18.43 5.46 1.85
C ALA A 226 18.63 5.22 3.35
N ASP A 227 19.34 4.14 3.71
CA ASP A 227 19.65 3.81 5.11
C ASP A 227 20.55 4.87 5.75
N ALA A 228 21.57 5.36 5.02
CA ALA A 228 22.43 6.44 5.49
C ALA A 228 21.66 7.74 5.77
N LYS A 229 20.71 8.11 4.90
CA LYS A 229 19.85 9.28 5.11
C LYS A 229 18.93 9.10 6.32
N LEU A 230 18.35 7.93 6.51
CA LEU A 230 17.49 7.64 7.67
C LEU A 230 18.29 7.62 8.97
N ARG A 231 19.49 7.02 8.98
CA ARG A 231 20.41 7.09 10.13
C ARG A 231 20.77 8.52 10.50
N LEU A 232 21.08 9.36 9.52
CA LEU A 232 21.36 10.78 9.75
C LEU A 232 20.12 11.50 10.30
N GLY A 233 18.94 11.28 9.72
CA GLY A 233 17.70 11.86 10.21
C GLY A 233 17.41 11.45 11.67
N ILE A 234 17.56 10.18 12.00
CA ILE A 234 17.37 9.66 13.37
C ILE A 234 18.38 10.29 14.34
N ALA A 235 19.62 10.53 13.91
CA ALA A 235 20.60 11.21 14.74
C ALA A 235 20.25 12.69 14.99
N LEU A 236 19.61 13.36 14.03
CA LEU A 236 19.15 14.75 14.15
C LEU A 236 17.86 14.88 14.98
N ALA A 237 16.89 13.98 14.78
CA ALA A 237 15.60 13.97 15.45
C ALA A 237 15.22 12.54 15.91
N PRO A 238 15.78 12.04 17.02
CA PRO A 238 15.55 10.67 17.48
C PRO A 238 14.11 10.42 17.96
N ASP A 239 13.35 11.47 18.24
CA ASP A 239 11.93 11.45 18.62
C ASP A 239 10.98 11.49 17.41
N ALA A 240 11.48 11.66 16.18
CA ALA A 240 10.68 11.60 14.97
C ALA A 240 10.32 10.14 14.60
N ALA A 241 9.14 9.69 15.05
CA ALA A 241 8.62 8.33 14.84
C ALA A 241 8.67 7.86 13.38
N MET A 242 8.40 8.78 12.43
CA MET A 242 8.38 8.47 11.00
C MET A 242 9.72 7.94 10.47
N LEU A 243 10.85 8.39 11.01
CA LEU A 243 12.18 7.98 10.54
C LEU A 243 12.48 6.53 10.93
N TRP A 244 12.13 6.15 12.16
CA TRP A 244 12.21 4.78 12.63
C TRP A 244 11.29 3.86 11.82
N ALA A 245 10.03 4.26 11.60
CA ALA A 245 9.08 3.49 10.81
C ALA A 245 9.58 3.27 9.38
N ASN A 246 10.13 4.31 8.74
CA ASN A 246 10.62 4.22 7.37
C ASN A 246 11.93 3.43 7.27
N ARG A 247 12.77 3.41 8.31
CA ARG A 247 13.95 2.53 8.37
C ARG A 247 13.55 1.07 8.53
N GLY A 248 12.54 0.77 9.35
CA GLY A 248 11.93 -0.56 9.40
C GLY A 248 11.36 -1.01 8.05
N LEU A 249 10.72 -0.09 7.31
CA LEU A 249 10.18 -0.36 5.98
C LEU A 249 11.29 -0.64 4.95
N LEU A 250 12.38 0.12 5.02
CA LEU A 250 13.56 -0.07 4.17
C LEU A 250 14.18 -1.45 4.38
N LEU A 251 14.44 -1.82 5.64
CA LEU A 251 15.04 -3.11 6.00
C LEU A 251 14.15 -4.28 5.62
N HIS A 252 12.84 -4.18 5.84
CA HIS A 252 11.89 -5.19 5.37
C HIS A 252 11.90 -5.34 3.84
N SER A 253 12.02 -4.24 3.10
CA SER A 253 12.09 -4.31 1.63
C SER A 253 13.42 -4.92 1.17
N ARG A 254 14.54 -4.56 1.82
CA ARG A 254 15.88 -5.10 1.54
C ARG A 254 15.95 -6.60 1.82
N SER A 255 15.33 -7.07 2.91
CA SER A 255 15.39 -8.47 3.34
C SER A 255 14.85 -9.47 2.30
N ARG A 256 13.91 -9.04 1.46
CA ARG A 256 13.37 -9.86 0.36
C ARG A 256 14.39 -10.19 -0.72
N LEU A 257 15.44 -9.38 -0.84
CA LEU A 257 16.55 -9.58 -1.79
C LEU A 257 17.74 -10.30 -1.16
N GLU A 258 17.71 -10.49 0.16
CA GLU A 258 18.81 -11.08 0.92
C GLU A 258 18.73 -12.62 0.98
N PRO A 259 19.88 -13.30 1.13
CA PRO A 259 19.92 -14.71 1.50
C PRO A 259 19.23 -14.98 2.84
N PRO A 260 18.78 -16.22 3.10
CA PRO A 260 17.94 -16.53 4.27
C PRO A 260 18.51 -16.14 5.64
N ALA A 261 19.84 -16.13 5.83
CA ALA A 261 20.45 -15.73 7.09
C ALA A 261 20.36 -14.22 7.31
N ALA A 262 20.86 -13.43 6.35
CA ALA A 262 20.80 -11.96 6.37
C ALA A 262 19.34 -11.46 6.41
N ARG A 263 18.43 -12.12 5.69
CA ARG A 263 17.00 -11.80 5.71
C ARG A 263 16.42 -11.81 7.13
N ARG A 264 16.76 -12.81 7.94
CA ARG A 264 16.27 -12.90 9.33
C ARG A 264 16.79 -11.75 10.19
N GLU A 265 18.07 -11.41 10.03
CA GLU A 265 18.71 -10.31 10.76
C GLU A 265 18.06 -8.96 10.40
N SER A 266 17.89 -8.67 9.11
CA SER A 266 17.24 -7.44 8.64
C SER A 266 15.78 -7.33 9.11
N LEU A 267 15.03 -8.44 9.16
CA LEU A 267 13.66 -8.44 9.68
C LEU A 267 13.61 -8.22 11.20
N ALA A 268 14.56 -8.79 11.96
CA ALA A 268 14.67 -8.54 13.40
C ALA A 268 15.08 -7.09 13.72
N GLU A 269 15.99 -6.50 12.93
CA GLU A 269 16.32 -5.07 13.05
C GLU A 269 15.11 -4.19 12.69
N ALA A 270 14.35 -4.55 11.64
CA ALA A 270 13.13 -3.85 11.27
C ALA A 270 12.08 -3.86 12.40
N ASP A 271 11.86 -5.00 13.06
CA ASP A 271 11.00 -5.13 14.24
C ASP A 271 11.42 -4.15 15.34
N GLY A 272 12.70 -4.13 15.70
CA GLY A 272 13.25 -3.20 16.69
C GLY A 272 12.98 -1.71 16.36
N HIS A 273 13.04 -1.33 15.08
CA HIS A 273 12.69 0.02 14.65
C HIS A 273 11.20 0.32 14.75
N TYR A 274 10.33 -0.63 14.42
CA TYR A 274 8.88 -0.46 14.61
C TYR A 274 8.48 -0.37 16.08
N VAL A 275 9.17 -1.07 16.98
CA VAL A 275 8.98 -0.92 18.44
C VAL A 275 9.24 0.53 18.87
N VAL A 276 10.33 1.14 18.41
CA VAL A 276 10.66 2.54 18.73
C VAL A 276 9.65 3.49 18.10
N ALA A 277 9.32 3.32 16.83
CA ALA A 277 8.34 4.15 16.12
C ALA A 277 6.97 4.12 16.81
N HIS A 278 6.50 2.92 17.20
CA HIS A 278 5.21 2.76 17.88
C HIS A 278 5.23 3.33 19.31
N LYS A 279 6.37 3.27 20.01
CA LYS A 279 6.51 3.92 21.32
C LYS A 279 6.39 5.45 21.22
N LEU A 280 6.94 6.04 20.17
CA LEU A 280 6.89 7.48 19.92
C LEU A 280 5.50 7.92 19.43
N GLU A 281 4.88 7.12 18.57
CA GLU A 281 3.56 7.40 17.99
C GLU A 281 2.66 6.15 17.96
N PRO A 282 1.99 5.82 19.08
CA PRO A 282 1.17 4.59 19.17
C PRO A 282 -0.03 4.56 18.22
N GLY A 283 -0.54 5.72 17.82
CA GLY A 283 -1.70 5.87 16.93
C GLY A 283 -1.41 5.68 15.44
N SER A 284 -0.15 5.46 15.04
CA SER A 284 0.19 5.30 13.62
C SER A 284 -0.19 3.91 13.10
N HIS A 285 -1.38 3.84 12.51
CA HIS A 285 -1.88 2.65 11.83
C HIS A 285 -0.99 2.21 10.65
N LYS A 286 -0.28 3.13 9.98
CA LYS A 286 0.70 2.80 8.94
C LYS A 286 1.92 2.05 9.50
N THR A 287 2.43 2.49 10.65
CA THR A 287 3.51 1.80 11.38
C THR A 287 3.07 0.39 11.76
N LEU A 288 1.88 0.25 12.36
CA LEU A 288 1.31 -1.05 12.74
C LEU A 288 1.13 -1.99 11.54
N LEU A 289 0.61 -1.48 10.42
CA LEU A 289 0.44 -2.26 9.19
C LEU A 289 1.78 -2.83 8.70
N ASN A 290 2.78 -1.98 8.55
CA ASN A 290 4.08 -2.40 8.03
C ASN A 290 4.80 -3.33 9.01
N TRP A 291 4.63 -3.11 10.31
CA TRP A 291 5.15 -3.99 11.35
C TRP A 291 4.50 -5.37 11.31
N GLY A 292 3.18 -5.45 11.16
CA GLY A 292 2.48 -6.72 10.95
C GLY A 292 2.99 -7.48 9.72
N ASN A 293 3.32 -6.76 8.64
CA ASN A 293 3.90 -7.39 7.44
C ASN A 293 5.31 -7.96 7.69
N VAL A 294 6.11 -7.35 8.57
CA VAL A 294 7.40 -7.93 9.00
C VAL A 294 7.18 -9.24 9.72
N PHE A 295 6.21 -9.29 10.64
CA PHE A 295 5.87 -10.53 11.34
C PHE A 295 5.34 -11.61 10.40
N LEU A 296 4.52 -11.28 9.40
CA LEU A 296 4.12 -12.25 8.37
C LEU A 296 5.34 -12.84 7.65
N GLU A 297 6.30 -12.01 7.23
CA GLU A 297 7.50 -12.48 6.55
C GLU A 297 8.37 -13.33 7.48
N GLN A 298 8.53 -12.95 8.75
CA GLN A 298 9.24 -13.75 9.75
C GLN A 298 8.58 -15.11 9.94
N GLY A 299 7.25 -15.17 10.00
CA GLY A 299 6.49 -16.42 10.05
C GLY A 299 6.77 -17.32 8.85
N ASN A 300 6.74 -16.76 7.63
CA ASN A 300 6.98 -17.51 6.39
C ASN A 300 8.40 -18.11 6.28
N ILE A 301 9.40 -17.53 6.95
CA ILE A 301 10.80 -17.99 6.90
C ILE A 301 11.26 -18.70 8.19
N SER A 302 10.32 -18.92 9.11
CA SER A 302 10.55 -19.60 10.38
C SER A 302 11.00 -21.04 10.17
N ARG A 303 11.76 -21.57 11.14
CA ARG A 303 12.31 -22.93 11.05
C ARG A 303 11.38 -23.98 11.65
N THR A 304 10.47 -23.57 12.53
CA THR A 304 9.50 -24.44 13.18
C THR A 304 8.10 -23.86 13.12
N ASP A 305 7.10 -24.73 13.21
CA ASP A 305 5.68 -24.35 13.15
C ASP A 305 5.28 -23.50 14.37
N GLU A 306 5.91 -23.73 15.53
CA GLU A 306 5.69 -22.92 16.74
C GLU A 306 6.21 -21.49 16.57
N GLU A 307 7.40 -21.32 16.00
CA GLU A 307 7.99 -20.01 15.70
C GLU A 307 7.11 -19.25 14.68
N ALA A 308 6.72 -19.93 13.60
CA ALA A 308 5.83 -19.37 12.60
C ALA A 308 4.51 -18.90 13.21
N THR A 309 3.90 -19.74 14.06
CA THR A 309 2.63 -19.44 14.73
C THR A 309 2.72 -18.20 15.61
N ALA A 310 3.79 -18.05 16.39
CA ALA A 310 3.98 -16.88 17.26
C ALA A 310 4.06 -15.58 16.45
N PHE A 311 4.81 -15.59 15.33
CA PHE A 311 4.88 -14.42 14.45
C PHE A 311 3.54 -14.10 13.78
N TYR A 312 2.80 -15.12 13.31
CA TYR A 312 1.48 -14.88 12.73
C TYR A 312 0.47 -14.30 13.75
N GLU A 313 0.57 -14.67 15.03
CA GLU A 313 -0.25 -14.09 16.11
C GLU A 313 0.09 -12.61 16.36
N GLU A 314 1.37 -12.26 16.34
CA GLU A 314 1.80 -10.87 16.41
C GLU A 314 1.33 -10.04 15.22
N ALA A 315 1.43 -10.59 14.00
CA ALA A 315 0.91 -9.95 12.79
C ALA A 315 -0.59 -9.64 12.91
N GLU A 316 -1.38 -10.63 13.33
CA GLU A 316 -2.81 -10.48 13.61
C GLU A 316 -3.06 -9.37 14.65
N ALA A 317 -2.30 -9.35 15.76
CA ALA A 317 -2.48 -8.33 16.78
C ALA A 317 -2.24 -6.91 16.22
N LYS A 318 -1.27 -6.74 15.32
CA LYS A 318 -1.02 -5.44 14.67
C LYS A 318 -2.16 -5.07 13.72
N TYR A 319 -2.63 -5.97 12.87
CA TYR A 319 -3.75 -5.67 11.95
C TYR A 319 -5.07 -5.39 12.68
N ARG A 320 -5.36 -6.13 13.76
CA ARG A 320 -6.49 -5.85 14.64
C ARG A 320 -6.40 -4.44 15.23
N SER A 321 -5.19 -4.00 15.61
CA SER A 321 -4.96 -2.65 16.10
C SER A 321 -5.17 -1.60 15.00
N CYS A 322 -4.75 -1.87 13.76
CA CYS A 322 -5.06 -1.00 12.62
C CYS A 322 -6.57 -0.82 12.43
N VAL A 323 -7.33 -1.92 12.45
CA VAL A 323 -8.80 -1.88 12.29
C VAL A 323 -9.48 -1.15 13.44
N ALA A 324 -8.95 -1.26 14.67
CA ALA A 324 -9.47 -0.53 15.83
C ALA A 324 -9.27 0.99 15.72
N ILE A 325 -8.20 1.43 15.04
CA ILE A 325 -7.94 2.85 14.76
C ILE A 325 -8.79 3.32 13.59
N GLU A 326 -8.78 2.57 12.48
CA GLU A 326 -9.50 2.91 11.26
C GLU A 326 -10.00 1.65 10.53
N SER A 327 -11.30 1.36 10.63
CA SER A 327 -11.89 0.16 10.05
C SER A 327 -12.23 0.28 8.56
N GLY A 328 -12.16 1.48 7.98
CA GLY A 328 -12.58 1.79 6.61
C GLY A 328 -11.59 1.38 5.52
N ILE A 329 -10.39 0.92 5.90
CA ILE A 329 -9.32 0.60 4.94
C ILE A 329 -9.31 -0.90 4.63
N ALA A 330 -9.64 -1.25 3.39
CA ALA A 330 -9.72 -2.63 2.91
C ALA A 330 -8.44 -3.44 3.14
N LEU A 331 -7.27 -2.80 3.01
CA LEU A 331 -5.96 -3.43 3.14
C LEU A 331 -5.74 -4.08 4.52
N TYR A 332 -6.30 -3.52 5.59
CA TYR A 332 -6.10 -4.04 6.96
C TYR A 332 -6.80 -5.37 7.13
N TRP A 333 -8.04 -5.44 6.64
CA TRP A 333 -8.84 -6.64 6.61
C TRP A 333 -8.22 -7.71 5.70
N ALA A 334 -7.70 -7.32 4.54
CA ALA A 334 -7.03 -8.24 3.62
C ALA A 334 -5.78 -8.87 4.27
N ASN A 335 -4.90 -8.07 4.87
CA ASN A 335 -3.69 -8.59 5.50
C ASN A 335 -3.99 -9.43 6.75
N TRP A 336 -5.02 -9.05 7.51
CA TRP A 336 -5.49 -9.88 8.63
C TRP A 336 -6.04 -11.23 8.16
N GLY A 337 -6.84 -11.25 7.09
CA GLY A 337 -7.31 -12.49 6.48
C GLY A 337 -6.16 -13.37 5.98
N ALA A 338 -5.11 -12.76 5.40
CA ALA A 338 -3.91 -13.47 4.98
C ALA A 338 -3.13 -14.11 6.15
N ALA A 339 -3.04 -13.42 7.30
CA ALA A 339 -2.45 -13.99 8.51
C ALA A 339 -3.20 -15.24 8.99
N TYR A 340 -4.53 -15.19 8.99
CA TYR A 340 -5.37 -16.36 9.31
C TYR A 340 -5.21 -17.49 8.29
N ALA A 341 -5.15 -17.16 7.00
CA ALA A 341 -4.99 -18.12 5.92
C ALA A 341 -3.69 -18.93 6.07
N LEU A 342 -2.56 -18.26 6.34
CA LEU A 342 -1.27 -18.92 6.55
C LEU A 342 -1.32 -19.89 7.75
N ARG A 343 -1.92 -19.45 8.88
CA ARG A 343 -2.12 -20.31 10.06
C ARG A 343 -3.09 -21.48 9.87
N ALA A 344 -3.99 -21.38 8.89
CA ALA A 344 -4.92 -22.46 8.58
C ALA A 344 -4.22 -23.58 7.79
N VAL A 345 -3.23 -23.23 6.97
CA VAL A 345 -2.45 -24.17 6.15
C VAL A 345 -1.32 -24.82 6.95
N ASP A 346 -0.66 -24.07 7.84
CA ASP A 346 0.51 -24.54 8.61
C ASP A 346 0.17 -25.15 9.99
N GLY A 347 -1.12 -25.15 10.39
CA GLY A 347 -1.55 -25.54 11.73
C GLY A 347 -2.09 -26.98 11.87
N GLU A 348 -2.34 -27.39 13.13
CA GLU A 348 -3.07 -28.61 13.46
C GLU A 348 -4.46 -28.64 12.78
N ALA A 349 -4.83 -29.81 12.24
CA ALA A 349 -6.04 -30.00 11.44
C ALA A 349 -7.33 -29.57 12.17
N ASP A 350 -7.36 -29.70 13.50
CA ASP A 350 -8.55 -29.45 14.32
C ASP A 350 -8.95 -27.96 14.35
N ARG A 351 -8.01 -27.03 14.14
CA ARG A 351 -8.29 -25.57 14.10
C ARG A 351 -8.29 -24.97 12.70
N ALA A 352 -7.91 -25.75 11.69
CA ALA A 352 -7.81 -25.28 10.32
C ALA A 352 -9.16 -24.77 9.78
N SER A 353 -10.26 -25.43 10.11
CA SER A 353 -11.61 -25.03 9.65
C SER A 353 -12.09 -23.70 10.24
N GLU A 354 -11.78 -23.42 11.51
CA GLU A 354 -12.16 -22.16 12.17
C GLU A 354 -11.35 -21.00 11.59
N ARG A 355 -10.03 -21.17 11.45
CA ARG A 355 -9.14 -20.15 10.88
C ARG A 355 -9.49 -19.82 9.41
N CYS A 356 -9.90 -20.81 8.63
CA CYS A 356 -10.38 -20.57 7.26
C CYS A 356 -11.65 -19.73 7.23
N LEU A 357 -12.57 -19.95 8.18
CA LEU A 357 -13.79 -19.17 8.27
C LEU A 357 -13.45 -17.71 8.60
N GLU A 358 -12.60 -17.49 9.61
CA GLU A 358 -12.11 -16.15 9.99
C GLU A 358 -11.44 -15.46 8.80
N ALA A 359 -10.53 -16.14 8.08
CA ALA A 359 -9.89 -15.59 6.88
C ALA A 359 -10.92 -15.13 5.83
N CYS A 360 -11.90 -15.99 5.51
CA CYS A 360 -12.97 -15.68 4.56
C CYS A 360 -13.80 -14.48 5.00
N GLU A 361 -14.12 -14.35 6.29
CA GLU A 361 -14.86 -13.21 6.82
C GLU A 361 -14.08 -11.89 6.67
N LYS A 362 -12.78 -11.89 6.97
CA LYS A 362 -11.96 -10.68 6.80
C LYS A 362 -11.82 -10.31 5.32
N PHE A 363 -11.63 -11.29 4.43
CA PHE A 363 -11.62 -11.03 2.98
C PHE A 363 -12.95 -10.51 2.46
N ALA A 364 -14.08 -11.00 2.99
CA ALA A 364 -15.40 -10.48 2.64
C ALA A 364 -15.55 -8.99 3.00
N VAL A 365 -15.08 -8.58 4.17
CA VAL A 365 -15.07 -7.16 4.58
C VAL A 365 -14.13 -6.35 3.68
N ALA A 366 -12.92 -6.85 3.41
CA ALA A 366 -11.96 -6.19 2.53
C ALA A 366 -12.53 -5.95 1.12
N VAL A 367 -13.15 -6.95 0.51
CA VAL A 367 -13.77 -6.85 -0.82
C VAL A 367 -15.02 -5.97 -0.81
N LYS A 368 -15.77 -5.91 0.30
CA LYS A 368 -16.88 -4.96 0.46
C LYS A 368 -16.38 -3.51 0.44
N LEU A 369 -15.25 -3.23 1.09
CA LEU A 369 -14.62 -1.91 1.12
C LEU A 369 -13.92 -1.56 -0.21
N ASN A 370 -13.27 -2.54 -0.85
CA ASN A 370 -12.66 -2.40 -2.17
C ASN A 370 -13.04 -3.58 -3.09
N PRO A 371 -14.10 -3.44 -3.90
CA PRO A 371 -14.55 -4.48 -4.82
C PRO A 371 -13.56 -4.82 -5.95
N HIS A 372 -12.53 -4.01 -6.15
CA HIS A 372 -11.51 -4.15 -7.20
C HIS A 372 -10.20 -4.78 -6.70
N ALA A 373 -10.14 -5.23 -5.43
CA ALA A 373 -8.95 -5.88 -4.86
C ALA A 373 -8.74 -7.30 -5.41
N VAL A 374 -8.07 -7.41 -6.56
CA VAL A 374 -7.81 -8.68 -7.28
C VAL A 374 -7.12 -9.72 -6.39
N ASP A 375 -6.04 -9.35 -5.71
CA ASP A 375 -5.29 -10.30 -4.87
C ASP A 375 -6.12 -10.81 -3.69
N THR A 376 -6.96 -9.96 -3.10
CA THR A 376 -7.87 -10.35 -2.01
C THR A 376 -8.95 -11.31 -2.51
N LEU A 377 -9.50 -11.10 -3.71
CA LEU A 377 -10.44 -12.04 -4.32
C LEU A 377 -9.82 -13.42 -4.55
N ILE A 378 -8.56 -13.46 -4.98
CA ILE A 378 -7.82 -14.70 -5.22
C ILE A 378 -7.50 -15.42 -3.90
N ALA A 379 -7.01 -14.70 -2.89
CA ALA A 379 -6.76 -15.26 -1.57
C ALA A 379 -8.05 -15.81 -0.94
N TRP A 380 -9.19 -15.12 -1.15
CA TRP A 380 -10.48 -15.60 -0.69
C TRP A 380 -10.92 -16.87 -1.44
N ALA A 381 -10.75 -16.92 -2.76
CA ALA A 381 -11.04 -18.11 -3.55
C ALA A 381 -10.22 -19.33 -3.10
N ASP A 382 -8.94 -19.12 -2.80
CA ASP A 382 -8.05 -20.16 -2.29
C ASP A 382 -8.53 -20.68 -0.93
N MET A 383 -8.89 -19.79 0.00
CA MET A 383 -9.42 -20.18 1.30
C MET A 383 -10.77 -20.90 1.22
N LEU A 384 -11.66 -20.50 0.31
CA LEU A 384 -12.91 -21.22 0.04
C LEU A 384 -12.64 -22.62 -0.50
N THR A 385 -11.65 -22.76 -1.39
CA THR A 385 -11.23 -24.05 -1.95
C THR A 385 -10.64 -24.96 -0.88
N PHE A 386 -9.83 -24.42 0.03
CA PHE A 386 -9.30 -25.15 1.16
C PHE A 386 -10.40 -25.54 2.17
N GLN A 387 -11.35 -24.64 2.45
CA GLN A 387 -12.50 -24.95 3.30
C GLN A 387 -13.38 -26.04 2.70
N ALA A 388 -13.55 -26.06 1.37
CA ALA A 388 -14.26 -27.13 0.67
C ALA A 388 -13.55 -28.48 0.87
N LYS A 389 -12.21 -28.53 0.76
CA LYS A 389 -11.43 -29.75 1.04
C LYS A 389 -11.77 -30.35 2.41
N LEU A 390 -11.91 -29.50 3.43
CA LEU A 390 -12.22 -29.91 4.81
C LEU A 390 -13.71 -30.22 5.05
N ALA A 391 -14.62 -29.80 4.17
CA ALA A 391 -16.06 -29.95 4.37
C ALA A 391 -16.55 -31.36 4.01
N PRO A 392 -17.06 -32.18 4.95
CA PRO A 392 -17.56 -33.52 4.62
C PRO A 392 -18.91 -33.48 3.88
N ASP A 393 -19.73 -32.46 4.13
CA ASP A 393 -21.05 -32.30 3.53
C ASP A 393 -20.96 -31.94 2.02
N PRO A 394 -21.56 -32.75 1.11
CA PRO A 394 -21.49 -32.52 -0.33
C PRO A 394 -22.12 -31.20 -0.78
N VAL A 395 -23.20 -30.74 -0.11
CA VAL A 395 -23.89 -29.51 -0.48
C VAL A 395 -23.03 -28.29 -0.13
N LYS A 396 -22.46 -28.26 1.07
CA LYS A 396 -21.50 -27.25 1.50
C LYS A 396 -20.24 -27.27 0.64
N PHE A 397 -19.72 -28.46 0.31
CA PHE A 397 -18.58 -28.62 -0.58
C PHE A 397 -18.80 -27.90 -1.92
N GLU A 398 -19.89 -28.21 -2.63
CA GLU A 398 -20.13 -27.60 -3.94
C GLU A 398 -20.44 -26.10 -3.85
N ARG A 399 -21.17 -25.67 -2.81
CA ARG A 399 -21.42 -24.24 -2.58
C ARG A 399 -20.11 -23.45 -2.41
N LEU A 400 -19.17 -23.97 -1.63
CA LEU A 400 -17.87 -23.33 -1.40
C LEU A 400 -17.06 -23.24 -2.69
N LEU A 401 -17.02 -24.31 -3.49
CA LEU A 401 -16.30 -24.32 -4.77
C LEU A 401 -16.94 -23.40 -5.81
N SER A 402 -18.28 -23.37 -5.88
CA SER A 402 -19.01 -22.44 -6.74
C SER A 402 -18.75 -20.97 -6.35
N GLU A 403 -18.64 -20.68 -5.05
CA GLU A 403 -18.30 -19.34 -4.59
C GLU A 403 -16.84 -18.97 -4.92
N ALA A 404 -15.90 -19.91 -4.73
CA ALA A 404 -14.49 -19.72 -5.09
C ALA A 404 -14.33 -19.41 -6.59
N GLU A 405 -15.03 -20.15 -7.44
CA GLU A 405 -15.06 -19.97 -8.90
C GLU A 405 -15.60 -18.58 -9.28
N SER A 406 -16.65 -18.11 -8.60
CA SER A 406 -17.17 -16.75 -8.78
C SER A 406 -16.13 -15.67 -8.44
N LYS A 407 -15.34 -15.85 -7.36
CA LYS A 407 -14.26 -14.91 -7.02
C LYS A 407 -13.13 -14.94 -8.05
N CYS A 408 -12.73 -16.11 -8.53
CA CYS A 408 -11.74 -16.27 -9.61
C CYS A 408 -12.21 -15.61 -10.91
N GLN A 409 -13.49 -15.76 -11.27
CA GLN A 409 -14.06 -15.07 -12.43
C GLN A 409 -13.99 -13.55 -12.27
N LYS A 410 -14.47 -13.02 -11.13
CA LYS A 410 -14.43 -11.57 -10.88
C LYS A 410 -13.00 -11.03 -10.90
N ALA A 411 -12.04 -11.75 -10.34
CA ALA A 411 -10.63 -11.37 -10.36
C ALA A 411 -10.09 -11.28 -11.80
N ARG A 412 -10.47 -12.21 -12.68
CA ARG A 412 -10.10 -12.21 -14.11
C ARG A 412 -10.81 -11.12 -14.91
N ASP A 413 -12.06 -10.80 -14.57
CA ASP A 413 -12.79 -9.69 -15.21
C ASP A 413 -12.12 -8.34 -14.91
N LEU A 414 -11.58 -8.18 -13.70
CA LEU A 414 -10.83 -6.99 -13.28
C LEU A 414 -9.41 -6.95 -13.86
N ASN A 415 -8.72 -8.10 -13.89
CA ASN A 415 -7.39 -8.23 -14.45
C ASN A 415 -7.26 -9.56 -15.22
N PRO A 416 -7.42 -9.55 -16.55
CA PRO A 416 -7.35 -10.76 -17.38
C PRO A 416 -6.01 -11.50 -17.30
N ASN A 417 -4.94 -10.80 -16.93
CA ASN A 417 -3.59 -11.36 -16.82
C ASN A 417 -3.30 -11.95 -15.43
N THR A 418 -4.29 -12.08 -14.55
CA THR A 418 -4.08 -12.60 -13.20
C THR A 418 -3.84 -14.12 -13.19
N ILE A 419 -2.56 -14.50 -13.16
CA ILE A 419 -2.10 -15.89 -13.27
C ILE A 419 -2.61 -16.75 -12.11
N ASN A 420 -2.63 -16.19 -10.89
CA ASN A 420 -3.02 -16.95 -9.70
C ASN A 420 -4.50 -17.36 -9.71
N ALA A 421 -5.40 -16.63 -10.39
CA ALA A 421 -6.79 -17.08 -10.51
C ALA A 421 -6.91 -18.40 -11.30
N TRP A 422 -6.06 -18.61 -12.31
CA TRP A 422 -6.01 -19.87 -13.06
C TRP A 422 -5.46 -21.02 -12.22
N MET A 423 -4.47 -20.75 -11.35
CA MET A 423 -4.00 -21.73 -10.37
C MET A 423 -5.13 -22.19 -9.44
N ILE A 424 -5.89 -21.24 -8.88
CA ILE A 424 -7.01 -21.57 -8.00
C ILE A 424 -8.14 -22.27 -8.76
N GLN A 425 -8.42 -21.87 -10.00
CA GLN A 425 -9.39 -22.56 -10.86
C GLN A 425 -9.01 -24.03 -11.09
N GLY A 426 -7.73 -24.30 -11.35
CA GLY A 426 -7.23 -25.68 -11.45
C GLY A 426 -7.45 -26.46 -10.16
N ASN A 427 -7.15 -25.85 -9.00
CA ASN A 427 -7.39 -26.45 -7.69
C ASN A 427 -8.88 -26.76 -7.45
N ILE A 428 -9.79 -25.87 -7.86
CA ILE A 428 -11.24 -26.08 -7.77
C ILE A 428 -11.66 -27.33 -8.56
N HIS A 429 -11.22 -27.44 -9.83
CA HIS A 429 -11.53 -28.60 -10.66
C HIS A 429 -10.92 -29.90 -10.10
N LEU A 430 -9.70 -29.84 -9.57
CA LEU A 430 -9.04 -30.97 -8.93
C LEU A 430 -9.82 -31.43 -7.69
N ARG A 431 -10.31 -30.51 -6.85
CA ARG A 431 -11.15 -30.83 -5.69
C ARG A 431 -12.44 -31.52 -6.11
N ARG A 432 -13.12 -31.02 -7.15
CA ARG A 432 -14.32 -31.67 -7.72
C ARG A 432 -13.97 -33.09 -8.22
N ALA A 433 -12.84 -33.25 -8.91
CA ALA A 433 -12.41 -34.55 -9.46
C ALA A 433 -12.23 -35.62 -8.39
N TYR A 434 -11.67 -35.29 -7.22
CA TYR A 434 -11.50 -36.28 -6.13
C TYR A 434 -12.82 -36.81 -5.58
N ARG A 435 -13.91 -36.04 -5.66
CA ARG A 435 -15.24 -36.43 -5.14
C ARG A 435 -16.20 -36.90 -6.22
N GLU A 436 -15.76 -36.94 -7.48
CA GLU A 436 -16.59 -37.36 -8.60
C GLU A 436 -16.50 -38.89 -8.78
N PRO A 437 -17.58 -39.65 -8.48
CA PRO A 437 -17.59 -41.10 -8.66
C PRO A 437 -17.54 -41.51 -10.13
N ASP A 438 -18.17 -40.75 -11.03
CA ASP A 438 -18.23 -41.07 -12.45
C ASP A 438 -16.86 -40.86 -13.12
N ALA A 439 -16.34 -41.92 -13.75
CA ALA A 439 -15.00 -41.88 -14.34
C ALA A 439 -14.88 -40.92 -15.53
N ALA A 440 -15.94 -40.77 -16.33
CA ALA A 440 -15.92 -39.87 -17.48
C ALA A 440 -15.94 -38.41 -17.02
N LYS A 441 -16.82 -38.06 -16.07
CA LYS A 441 -16.87 -36.70 -15.48
C LYS A 441 -15.59 -36.37 -14.72
N ARG A 442 -15.03 -37.33 -13.97
CA ARG A 442 -13.74 -37.16 -13.30
C ARG A 442 -12.62 -36.88 -14.30
N SER A 443 -12.60 -37.57 -15.44
CA SER A 443 -11.62 -37.32 -16.51
C SER A 443 -11.76 -35.94 -17.14
N GLU A 444 -13.00 -35.47 -17.32
CA GLU A 444 -13.31 -34.11 -17.80
C GLU A 444 -12.82 -33.05 -16.80
N LEU A 445 -13.08 -33.23 -15.51
CA LEU A 445 -12.60 -32.31 -14.46
C LEU A 445 -11.06 -32.27 -14.40
N LEU A 446 -10.38 -33.41 -14.53
CA LEU A 446 -8.92 -33.44 -14.61
C LEU A 446 -8.39 -32.74 -15.87
N TYR A 447 -9.13 -32.77 -16.98
CA TYR A 447 -8.78 -32.02 -18.18
C TYR A 447 -8.91 -30.50 -17.97
N LEU A 448 -10.00 -30.05 -17.35
CA LEU A 448 -10.20 -28.64 -16.99
C LEU A 448 -9.14 -28.13 -16.00
N ALA A 449 -8.75 -28.98 -15.04
CA ALA A 449 -7.64 -28.67 -14.13
C ALA A 449 -6.33 -28.49 -14.91
N GLN A 450 -6.02 -29.41 -15.83
CA GLN A 450 -4.84 -29.33 -16.70
C GLN A 450 -4.83 -28.02 -17.51
N GLU A 451 -5.92 -27.70 -18.21
CA GLU A 451 -6.03 -26.47 -19.03
C GLU A 451 -5.81 -25.20 -18.20
N SER A 452 -6.35 -25.18 -16.97
CA SER A 452 -6.17 -24.07 -16.05
C SER A 452 -4.71 -23.88 -15.65
N TYR A 453 -4.02 -24.96 -15.26
CA TYR A 453 -2.60 -24.89 -14.91
C TYR A 453 -1.70 -24.61 -16.12
N GLU A 454 -2.01 -25.13 -17.31
CA GLU A 454 -1.32 -24.79 -18.56
C GLU A 454 -1.46 -23.30 -18.89
N THR A 455 -2.63 -22.72 -18.67
CA THR A 455 -2.87 -21.29 -18.84
C THR A 455 -2.05 -20.47 -17.84
N ALA A 456 -1.99 -20.88 -16.59
CA ALA A 456 -1.13 -20.24 -15.59
C ALA A 456 0.36 -20.32 -15.97
N ASN A 457 0.82 -21.49 -16.40
CA ASN A 457 2.21 -21.74 -16.82
C ASN A 457 2.60 -20.97 -18.10
N ARG A 458 1.64 -20.72 -19.01
CA ARG A 458 1.86 -19.83 -20.16
C ARG A 458 2.10 -18.38 -19.75
N GLY A 459 1.43 -17.91 -18.69
CA GLY A 459 1.60 -16.57 -18.14
C GLY A 459 2.90 -16.40 -17.34
N ASP A 460 3.21 -17.35 -16.46
CA ASP A 460 4.47 -17.43 -15.72
C ASP A 460 4.92 -18.88 -15.71
N ARG A 461 6.03 -19.14 -16.42
CA ARG A 461 6.55 -20.51 -16.54
C ARG A 461 6.86 -21.15 -15.20
N LYS A 462 7.05 -20.36 -14.12
CA LYS A 462 7.34 -20.89 -12.77
C LYS A 462 6.08 -21.41 -12.05
N LYS A 463 4.88 -21.16 -12.58
CA LYS A 463 3.60 -21.54 -11.96
C LYS A 463 3.00 -22.78 -12.62
N GLY A 464 2.34 -23.62 -11.81
CA GLY A 464 1.53 -24.74 -12.28
C GLY A 464 2.29 -25.98 -12.74
N VAL A 465 3.62 -25.95 -12.90
CA VAL A 465 4.40 -27.12 -13.40
C VAL A 465 4.25 -28.35 -12.49
N TYR A 466 4.33 -28.16 -11.17
CA TYR A 466 4.14 -29.24 -10.22
C TYR A 466 2.71 -29.78 -10.22
N ASP A 467 1.71 -28.89 -10.23
CA ASP A 467 0.30 -29.26 -10.25
C ASP A 467 -0.08 -29.96 -11.57
N LEU A 468 0.51 -29.57 -12.70
CA LEU A 468 0.41 -30.27 -13.99
C LEU A 468 0.97 -31.69 -13.90
N ALA A 469 2.11 -31.88 -13.22
CA ALA A 469 2.68 -33.21 -13.03
C ALA A 469 1.74 -34.10 -12.18
N CYS A 470 1.15 -33.54 -11.13
CA CYS A 470 0.14 -34.21 -10.30
C CYS A 470 -1.08 -34.62 -11.14
N VAL A 471 -1.61 -33.72 -11.96
CA VAL A 471 -2.73 -34.03 -12.87
C VAL A 471 -2.34 -35.09 -13.91
N ALA A 472 -1.13 -35.05 -14.47
CA ALA A 472 -0.64 -36.05 -15.41
C ALA A 472 -0.55 -37.45 -14.78
N ALA A 473 -0.09 -37.54 -13.53
CA ALA A 473 -0.09 -38.79 -12.76
C ALA A 473 -1.52 -39.32 -12.55
N LEU A 474 -2.45 -38.46 -12.11
CA LEU A 474 -3.87 -38.82 -11.92
C LEU A 474 -4.58 -39.23 -13.21
N ARG A 475 -4.14 -38.71 -14.35
CA ARG A 475 -4.61 -39.08 -15.70
C ARG A 475 -3.89 -40.32 -16.27
N ASN A 476 -3.09 -41.02 -15.47
CA ASN A 476 -2.33 -42.21 -15.86
C ASN A 476 -1.38 -41.95 -17.06
N SER A 477 -0.71 -40.80 -17.05
CA SER A 477 0.26 -40.38 -18.08
C SER A 477 1.66 -40.22 -17.47
N PRO A 478 2.35 -41.33 -17.13
CA PRO A 478 3.59 -41.31 -16.35
C PRO A 478 4.76 -40.61 -17.06
N ASP A 479 4.87 -40.74 -18.39
CA ASP A 479 5.92 -40.08 -19.17
C ASP A 479 5.81 -38.55 -19.12
N GLU A 480 4.58 -38.05 -19.18
CA GLU A 480 4.30 -36.62 -19.10
C GLU A 480 4.54 -36.08 -17.68
N CYS A 481 4.09 -36.83 -16.66
CA CYS A 481 4.40 -36.53 -15.26
C CYS A 481 5.91 -36.44 -15.03
N ARG A 482 6.68 -37.41 -15.55
CA ARG A 482 8.14 -37.42 -15.47
C ARG A 482 8.75 -36.17 -16.11
N ARG A 483 8.34 -35.86 -17.34
CA ARG A 483 8.84 -34.70 -18.10
C ARG A 483 8.62 -33.40 -17.34
N LEU A 484 7.45 -33.22 -16.73
CA LEU A 484 7.10 -32.03 -15.96
C LEU A 484 7.89 -31.92 -14.65
N LEU A 485 8.07 -33.03 -13.92
CA LEU A 485 8.91 -33.04 -12.71
C LEU A 485 10.39 -32.78 -13.04
N GLU A 486 10.91 -33.36 -14.12
CA GLU A 486 12.29 -33.10 -14.57
C GLU A 486 12.48 -31.63 -15.01
N ASP A 487 11.52 -31.04 -15.73
CA ASP A 487 11.52 -29.60 -16.07
C ASP A 487 11.50 -28.73 -14.80
N GLY A 488 10.60 -29.02 -13.87
CA GLY A 488 10.50 -28.29 -12.61
C GLY A 488 11.78 -28.35 -11.78
N MET A 489 12.42 -29.52 -11.73
CA MET A 489 13.69 -29.72 -11.02
C MET A 489 14.82 -28.92 -11.68
N GLY A 490 14.92 -28.95 -13.02
CA GLY A 490 15.92 -28.20 -13.77
C GLY A 490 15.83 -26.68 -13.60
N ARG A 491 14.68 -26.21 -13.11
CA ARG A 491 14.36 -24.79 -12.92
C ARG A 491 14.26 -24.37 -11.45
N ASP A 492 14.54 -25.29 -10.53
CA ASP A 492 14.48 -25.10 -9.07
C ASP A 492 13.12 -24.55 -8.59
N ILE A 493 12.03 -25.08 -9.16
CA ILE A 493 10.64 -24.67 -8.84
C ILE A 493 9.80 -25.80 -8.24
N LEU A 494 10.41 -26.96 -7.96
CA LEU A 494 9.72 -28.05 -7.30
C LEU A 494 9.58 -27.83 -5.80
N PRO A 495 8.50 -28.32 -5.17
CA PRO A 495 8.41 -28.36 -3.73
C PRO A 495 9.52 -29.22 -3.09
N PRO A 496 9.81 -29.03 -1.79
CA PRO A 496 10.78 -29.86 -1.07
C PRO A 496 10.45 -31.34 -1.15
N ARG A 497 11.48 -32.20 -1.17
CA ARG A 497 11.36 -33.65 -1.29
C ARG A 497 10.29 -34.25 -0.36
N ARG A 498 10.25 -33.83 0.91
CA ARG A 498 9.28 -34.31 1.91
C ARG A 498 7.83 -34.11 1.47
N ARG A 499 7.51 -32.99 0.80
CA ARG A 499 6.16 -32.70 0.30
C ARG A 499 5.80 -33.63 -0.85
N ILE A 500 6.68 -33.75 -1.85
CA ILE A 500 6.49 -34.61 -3.02
C ILE A 500 6.29 -36.08 -2.61
N MET A 501 7.08 -36.57 -1.66
CA MET A 501 6.97 -37.94 -1.15
C MET A 501 5.62 -38.26 -0.49
N ARG A 502 4.96 -37.26 0.09
CA ARG A 502 3.69 -37.40 0.80
C ARG A 502 2.49 -37.11 -0.10
N ASP A 503 2.71 -36.57 -1.29
CA ASP A 503 1.65 -36.11 -2.17
C ASP A 503 0.89 -37.28 -2.80
N GLU A 504 -0.36 -37.44 -2.40
CA GLU A 504 -1.22 -38.54 -2.84
C GLU A 504 -1.48 -38.52 -4.35
N ASP A 505 -1.39 -37.36 -4.99
CA ASP A 505 -1.60 -37.22 -6.44
C ASP A 505 -0.53 -37.95 -7.25
N LEU A 506 0.65 -38.16 -6.66
CA LEU A 506 1.77 -38.85 -7.27
C LEU A 506 1.83 -40.34 -6.91
N LEU A 507 0.81 -40.87 -6.19
CA LEU A 507 0.69 -42.32 -5.94
C LEU A 507 0.80 -43.17 -7.22
N PRO A 508 0.17 -42.82 -8.37
CA PRO A 508 0.24 -43.63 -9.59
C PRO A 508 1.65 -43.84 -10.15
N VAL A 509 2.59 -42.94 -9.84
CA VAL A 509 3.98 -43.00 -10.33
C VAL A 509 5.00 -43.30 -9.22
N ARG A 510 4.54 -43.51 -7.98
CA ARG A 510 5.39 -43.58 -6.79
C ARG A 510 6.36 -44.75 -6.81
N ASP A 511 5.96 -45.86 -7.43
CA ASP A 511 6.76 -47.07 -7.54
C ASP A 511 7.63 -47.14 -8.80
N GLU A 512 7.56 -46.12 -9.65
CA GLU A 512 8.40 -46.01 -10.84
C GLU A 512 9.85 -45.74 -10.46
N GLU A 513 10.77 -46.41 -11.15
CA GLU A 513 12.20 -46.31 -10.88
C GLU A 513 12.73 -44.88 -11.10
N TRP A 514 12.26 -44.21 -12.16
CA TRP A 514 12.63 -42.82 -12.44
C TRP A 514 12.17 -41.85 -11.35
N PHE A 515 11.05 -42.13 -10.68
CA PHE A 515 10.50 -41.25 -9.64
C PHE A 515 11.35 -41.34 -8.37
N ARG A 516 11.80 -42.56 -8.00
CA ARG A 516 12.75 -42.75 -6.89
C ARG A 516 14.07 -42.01 -7.14
N GLN A 517 14.61 -42.13 -8.35
CA GLN A 517 15.84 -41.44 -8.76
C GLN A 517 15.69 -39.91 -8.74
N LEU A 518 14.52 -39.38 -9.11
CA LEU A 518 14.24 -37.95 -9.01
C LEU A 518 14.25 -37.47 -7.55
N LEU A 519 13.62 -38.21 -6.64
CA LEU A 519 13.59 -37.87 -5.21
C LEU A 519 14.98 -37.89 -4.56
N GLU A 520 15.90 -38.73 -5.03
CA GLU A 520 17.29 -38.78 -4.55
C GLU A 520 18.09 -37.53 -4.93
N ARG A 521 17.73 -36.90 -6.05
CA ARG A 521 18.39 -35.69 -6.57
C ARG A 521 17.86 -34.40 -5.93
N LEU A 522 16.69 -34.45 -5.29
CA LEU A 522 16.12 -33.30 -4.60
C LEU A 522 16.77 -33.07 -3.23
N PRO A 523 16.96 -31.81 -2.81
CA PRO A 523 17.42 -31.49 -1.46
C PRO A 523 16.49 -32.13 -0.41
N ARG A 524 17.11 -32.65 0.65
CA ARG A 524 16.43 -33.43 1.71
C ARG A 524 15.39 -32.62 2.46
#